data_AF-A0A2X3CM24-F1
#
_entry.id   AF-A0A2X3CM24-F1
#
_cell.length_a   1.000
_cell.length_b   1.000
_cell.length_c   1.000
_cell.angle_alpha   90.00
_cell.angle_beta   90.00
_cell.angle_gamma   90.00
#
_symmetry.space_group_name_H-M   'P 1'
#
loop_
_entity.id
_entity.type
_entity.pdbx_description
1 polymer ?
#
loop_
_entity_poly.entity_id
_entity_poly.type
_entity_poly.pdbx_seq_one_letter_code
_entity_poly.pdbx_strand_id
1 'polypeptide(L)'
;MQKLLARPVHERLTTLVERKAVVLKRDDLTAELLSLWNASGHYADAAAILDTRVFHPWEGGEGKITGQYLLNQLHRALQFIERGAFKQATDCLKAALRYPDNLGEGRLPGQTDNDIWYLLGYCAEQAGDAQQAAEYYQLARQGGSTLDAGRYYNDQPADYLFWQGIALRKSGNPAQAEQHFRHFIDWAAQHRDDVPQVDFLPSLFRTWWFSMYQRSRDISSTACLLKRWAIWGWATYPPASRGCSSFCK
;
A
#
# COMPACT_ATOMS: atom_id res chain seq x y z
N MET A 1 21.72 10.87 -4.51
CA MET A 1 22.35 12.03 -3.82
C MET A 1 21.33 12.95 -3.12
N GLN A 2 20.22 13.36 -3.74
CA GLN A 2 19.26 14.32 -3.11
C GLN A 2 18.31 13.73 -2.04
N LYS A 3 17.98 12.43 -2.11
CA LYS A 3 17.10 11.73 -1.14
C LYS A 3 17.71 11.67 0.27
N LEU A 4 19.05 11.62 0.35
CA LEU A 4 19.81 11.68 1.61
C LEU A 4 19.84 13.09 2.22
N LEU A 5 19.50 14.11 1.43
CA LEU A 5 19.45 15.51 1.86
C LEU A 5 18.04 15.96 2.24
N ALA A 6 17.08 15.03 2.37
CA ALA A 6 15.70 15.27 2.78
C ALA A 6 14.97 16.38 1.99
N ARG A 7 15.33 16.61 0.72
CA ARG A 7 14.65 17.61 -0.12
C ARG A 7 13.16 17.28 -0.31
N PRO A 8 12.28 18.30 -0.35
CA PRO A 8 10.85 18.10 -0.57
C PRO A 8 10.53 17.30 -1.84
N VAL A 9 9.42 16.54 -1.80
CA VAL A 9 8.95 15.71 -2.92
C VAL A 9 8.78 16.53 -4.21
N HIS A 10 8.19 17.73 -4.12
CA HIS A 10 7.92 18.59 -5.28
C HIS A 10 9.21 19.05 -5.98
N GLU A 11 10.25 19.40 -5.21
CA GLU A 11 11.53 19.86 -5.76
C GLU A 11 12.27 18.72 -6.48
N ARG A 12 12.27 17.53 -5.87
CA ARG A 12 12.81 16.30 -6.48
C ARG A 12 12.07 15.94 -7.75
N LEU A 13 10.74 16.03 -7.74
CA LEU A 13 9.91 15.71 -8.90
C LEU A 13 10.19 16.68 -10.06
N THR A 14 10.22 17.98 -9.76
CA THR A 14 10.54 19.02 -10.76
C THR A 14 11.87 18.73 -11.45
N THR A 15 12.92 18.44 -10.67
CA THR A 15 14.26 18.12 -11.19
C THR A 15 14.26 16.92 -12.13
N LEU A 16 13.53 15.85 -11.79
CA LEU A 16 13.48 14.64 -12.62
C LEU A 16 12.63 14.85 -13.88
N VAL A 17 11.52 15.59 -13.78
CA VAL A 17 10.63 15.89 -14.90
C VAL A 17 11.32 16.78 -15.93
N GLU A 18 12.04 17.82 -15.51
CA GLU A 18 12.84 18.67 -16.41
C GLU A 18 13.89 17.88 -17.20
N ARG A 19 14.36 16.76 -16.63
CA ARG A 19 15.36 15.87 -17.23
C ARG A 19 14.77 14.55 -17.68
N LYS A 20 13.46 14.49 -17.96
CA LYS A 20 12.71 13.26 -18.27
C LYS A 20 13.38 12.42 -19.36
N ALA A 21 13.88 13.03 -20.43
CA ALA A 21 14.55 12.31 -21.52
C ALA A 21 15.82 11.56 -21.10
N VAL A 22 16.52 12.02 -20.05
CA VAL A 22 17.70 11.36 -19.48
C VAL A 22 17.28 10.36 -18.40
N VAL A 23 16.32 10.73 -17.56
CA VAL A 23 15.77 9.88 -16.49
C VAL A 23 15.22 8.58 -17.07
N LEU A 24 14.45 8.67 -18.16
CA LEU A 24 13.88 7.52 -18.86
C LEU A 24 14.91 6.67 -19.61
N LYS A 25 16.20 6.97 -19.57
CA LYS A 25 17.23 6.07 -20.12
C LYS A 25 17.75 5.07 -19.09
N ARG A 26 17.46 5.28 -17.80
CA ARG A 26 17.97 4.43 -16.72
C ARG A 26 16.84 3.94 -15.83
N ASP A 27 16.83 2.65 -15.54
CA ASP A 27 15.75 2.04 -14.75
C ASP A 27 15.76 2.50 -13.29
N ASP A 28 16.93 2.76 -12.71
CA ASP A 28 17.06 3.28 -11.35
C ASP A 28 16.45 4.69 -11.17
N LEU A 29 16.71 5.60 -12.12
CA LEU A 29 16.13 6.94 -12.13
C LEU A 29 14.64 6.90 -12.49
N THR A 30 14.25 6.00 -13.39
CA THR A 30 12.85 5.81 -13.77
C THR A 30 12.04 5.30 -12.57
N ALA A 31 12.56 4.36 -11.79
CA ALA A 31 11.94 3.88 -10.56
C ALA A 31 11.71 5.00 -9.54
N GLU A 32 12.68 5.90 -9.37
CA GLU A 32 12.52 7.08 -8.50
C GLU A 32 11.48 8.07 -9.05
N LEU A 33 11.43 8.28 -10.37
CA LEU A 33 10.40 9.13 -10.99
C LEU A 33 8.99 8.54 -10.80
N LEU A 34 8.81 7.24 -11.03
CA LEU A 34 7.55 6.52 -10.77
C LEU A 34 7.12 6.67 -9.31
N SER A 35 8.05 6.53 -8.37
CA SER A 35 7.79 6.73 -6.94
C SER A 35 7.30 8.14 -6.63
N LEU A 36 7.92 9.17 -7.21
CA LEU A 36 7.49 10.56 -7.00
C LEU A 36 6.13 10.83 -7.64
N TRP A 37 5.89 10.32 -8.85
CA TRP A 37 4.58 10.47 -9.50
C TRP A 37 3.46 9.80 -8.70
N ASN A 38 3.66 8.57 -8.24
CA ASN A 38 2.69 7.89 -7.38
C ASN A 38 2.49 8.65 -6.05
N ALA A 39 3.56 9.14 -5.42
CA ALA A 39 3.46 9.90 -4.18
C ALA A 39 2.74 11.25 -4.32
N SER A 40 2.75 11.85 -5.51
CA SER A 40 2.16 13.16 -5.81
C SER A 40 0.85 13.09 -6.59
N GLY A 41 0.29 11.90 -6.82
CA GLY A 41 -1.02 11.73 -7.49
C GLY A 41 -0.97 11.74 -9.02
N HIS A 42 0.22 11.74 -9.63
CA HIS A 42 0.42 11.67 -11.08
C HIS A 42 0.30 10.23 -11.61
N TYR A 43 -0.80 9.55 -11.28
CA TYR A 43 -0.95 8.12 -11.55
C TYR A 43 -1.01 7.79 -13.04
N ALA A 44 -1.59 8.69 -13.86
CA ALA A 44 -1.66 8.50 -15.30
C ALA A 44 -0.28 8.55 -15.97
N ASP A 45 0.58 9.49 -15.55
CA ASP A 45 1.95 9.61 -16.04
C ASP A 45 2.78 8.36 -15.70
N ALA A 46 2.64 7.87 -14.47
CA ALA A 46 3.31 6.65 -14.04
C ALA A 46 2.78 5.42 -14.80
N ALA A 47 1.47 5.30 -14.99
CA ALA A 47 0.85 4.20 -15.73
C ALA A 47 1.36 4.14 -17.18
N ALA A 48 1.48 5.28 -17.87
CA ALA A 48 1.97 5.32 -19.25
C ALA A 48 3.40 4.77 -19.39
N ILE A 49 4.28 5.06 -18.43
CA ILE A 49 5.65 4.52 -18.43
C ILE A 49 5.65 3.03 -18.07
N LEU A 50 4.88 2.62 -17.06
CA LEU A 50 4.77 1.22 -16.62
C LEU A 50 4.19 0.29 -17.69
N ASP A 51 3.35 0.80 -18.58
CA ASP A 51 2.70 0.05 -19.66
C ASP A 51 3.60 -0.13 -20.89
N THR A 52 4.45 0.87 -21.19
CA THR A 52 5.17 0.93 -22.47
C THR A 52 6.66 0.61 -22.38
N ARG A 53 7.28 0.83 -21.22
CA ARG A 53 8.72 0.64 -21.05
C ARG A 53 9.04 -0.81 -20.72
N VAL A 54 10.08 -1.36 -21.37
CA VAL A 54 10.72 -2.61 -20.95
C VAL A 54 11.80 -2.30 -19.92
N PHE A 55 11.61 -2.80 -18.70
CA PHE A 55 12.54 -2.69 -17.58
C PHE A 55 13.42 -3.94 -17.50
N HIS A 56 14.65 -3.75 -17.03
CA HIS A 56 15.61 -4.84 -16.86
C HIS A 56 16.00 -4.93 -15.39
N PRO A 57 16.11 -6.14 -14.81
CA PRO A 57 16.63 -6.31 -13.46
C PRO A 57 18.02 -5.66 -13.29
N TRP A 58 18.26 -5.06 -12.14
CA TRP A 58 19.56 -4.51 -11.76
C TRP A 58 19.86 -4.80 -10.29
N GLU A 59 21.13 -4.81 -9.92
CA GLU A 59 21.56 -5.07 -8.54
C GLU A 59 21.00 -4.01 -7.58
N GLY A 60 20.29 -4.46 -6.53
CA GLY A 60 19.61 -3.57 -5.60
C GLY A 60 18.32 -2.96 -6.17
N GLY A 61 17.85 -3.46 -7.32
CA GLY A 61 16.64 -3.08 -8.02
C GLY A 61 15.40 -3.89 -7.66
N GLU A 62 15.57 -4.96 -6.88
CA GLU A 62 14.60 -6.02 -6.67
C GLU A 62 13.29 -5.46 -6.13
N GLY A 63 12.18 -5.80 -6.78
CA GLY A 63 10.83 -5.41 -6.38
C GLY A 63 10.51 -3.92 -6.57
N LYS A 64 11.45 -3.08 -7.06
CA LYS A 64 11.20 -1.63 -7.17
C LYS A 64 10.18 -1.29 -8.25
N ILE A 65 10.35 -1.86 -9.45
CA ILE A 65 9.45 -1.57 -10.57
C ILE A 65 8.09 -2.21 -10.33
N THR A 66 8.06 -3.49 -9.96
CA THR A 66 6.82 -4.22 -9.64
C THR A 66 6.09 -3.61 -8.45
N GLY A 67 6.80 -3.13 -7.43
CA GLY A 67 6.22 -2.38 -6.33
C GLY A 67 5.58 -1.06 -6.77
N GLN A 68 6.22 -0.30 -7.68
CA GLN A 68 5.60 0.90 -8.25
C GLN A 68 4.39 0.59 -9.15
N TYR A 69 4.40 -0.54 -9.84
CA TYR A 69 3.26 -1.03 -10.62
C TYR A 69 2.06 -1.34 -9.72
N LEU A 70 2.25 -2.14 -8.67
CA LEU A 70 1.19 -2.45 -7.71
C LEU A 70 0.61 -1.20 -7.07
N LEU A 71 1.46 -0.29 -6.58
CA LEU A 71 1.02 0.97 -6.00
C LEU A 71 0.21 1.80 -6.99
N ASN A 72 0.64 1.87 -8.26
CA ASN A 72 -0.08 2.58 -9.29
C ASN A 72 -1.48 1.99 -9.53
N GLN A 73 -1.58 0.66 -9.66
CA GLN A 73 -2.86 -0.02 -9.85
C GLN A 73 -3.81 0.17 -8.68
N LEU A 74 -3.31 0.06 -7.44
CA LEU A 74 -4.08 0.32 -6.23
C LEU A 74 -4.58 1.77 -6.18
N HIS A 75 -3.71 2.74 -6.45
CA HIS A 75 -4.10 4.16 -6.47
C HIS A 75 -5.17 4.47 -7.52
N ARG A 76 -5.02 3.93 -8.72
CA ARG A 76 -6.01 4.10 -9.79
C ARG A 76 -7.33 3.41 -9.43
N ALA A 77 -7.28 2.21 -8.86
CA ALA A 77 -8.47 1.51 -8.38
C ALA A 77 -9.22 2.33 -7.32
N LEU A 78 -8.51 2.91 -6.35
CA LEU A 78 -9.09 3.78 -5.32
C LEU A 78 -9.73 5.03 -5.93
N GLN A 79 -9.09 5.67 -6.92
CA GLN A 79 -9.70 6.82 -7.62
C GLN A 79 -10.98 6.46 -8.37
N PHE A 80 -11.05 5.24 -8.93
CA PHE A 80 -12.27 4.76 -9.57
C PHE A 80 -13.35 4.42 -8.54
N ILE A 81 -12.98 3.77 -7.44
CA ILE A 81 -13.88 3.49 -6.31
C ILE A 81 -14.49 4.79 -5.75
N GLU A 82 -13.68 5.83 -5.53
CA GLU A 82 -14.14 7.15 -5.06
C GLU A 82 -15.20 7.79 -5.97
N ARG A 83 -15.19 7.44 -7.26
CA ARG A 83 -16.12 7.96 -8.27
C ARG A 83 -17.29 7.01 -8.57
N GLY A 84 -17.39 5.89 -7.85
CA GLY A 84 -18.38 4.83 -8.12
C GLY A 84 -18.12 4.04 -9.41
N ALA A 85 -16.94 4.19 -10.02
CA ALA A 85 -16.55 3.51 -11.25
C ALA A 85 -16.00 2.09 -10.96
N PHE A 86 -16.82 1.24 -10.32
CA PHE A 86 -16.38 -0.04 -9.75
C PHE A 86 -15.86 -1.05 -10.79
N LYS A 87 -16.33 -0.96 -12.04
CA LYS A 87 -15.82 -1.79 -13.14
C LYS A 87 -14.36 -1.47 -13.44
N GLN A 88 -14.03 -0.20 -13.67
CA GLN A 88 -12.64 0.21 -13.92
C GLN A 88 -11.73 -0.05 -12.70
N ALA A 89 -12.27 0.08 -11.48
CA ALA A 89 -11.52 -0.30 -10.28
C ALA A 89 -11.16 -1.79 -10.27
N THR A 90 -12.13 -2.64 -10.60
CA THR A 90 -11.94 -4.09 -10.69
C THR A 90 -10.93 -4.46 -11.77
N ASP A 91 -10.94 -3.76 -12.91
CA ASP A 91 -9.95 -3.97 -13.97
C ASP A 91 -8.52 -3.66 -13.49
N CYS A 92 -8.32 -2.53 -12.79
CA CYS A 92 -7.04 -2.18 -12.17
C CYS A 92 -6.59 -3.21 -11.14
N LEU A 93 -7.49 -3.67 -10.26
CA LEU A 93 -7.18 -4.64 -9.21
C LEU A 93 -6.84 -6.02 -9.78
N LYS A 94 -7.59 -6.49 -10.79
CA LYS A 94 -7.27 -7.75 -11.49
C LYS A 94 -5.96 -7.64 -12.27
N ALA A 95 -5.66 -6.47 -12.82
CA ALA A 95 -4.36 -6.21 -13.44
C ALA A 95 -3.23 -6.20 -12.40
N ALA A 96 -3.45 -5.76 -11.16
CA ALA A 96 -2.44 -5.83 -10.09
C ALA A 96 -2.04 -7.28 -9.74
N LEU A 97 -2.95 -8.24 -9.89
CA LEU A 97 -2.67 -9.67 -9.70
C LEU A 97 -1.86 -10.30 -10.85
N ARG A 98 -1.61 -9.56 -11.94
CA ARG A 98 -0.88 -10.01 -13.12
C ARG A 98 0.32 -9.07 -13.33
N TYR A 99 1.50 -9.63 -13.48
CA TYR A 99 2.70 -8.81 -13.70
C TYR A 99 3.04 -8.88 -15.19
N PRO A 100 2.90 -7.77 -15.94
CA PRO A 100 3.32 -7.71 -17.33
C PRO A 100 4.81 -8.03 -17.50
N ASP A 101 5.15 -8.76 -18.56
CA ASP A 101 6.54 -9.19 -18.82
C ASP A 101 7.52 -8.01 -18.95
N ASN A 102 7.03 -6.84 -19.41
CA ASN A 102 7.84 -5.65 -19.56
C ASN A 102 8.34 -5.08 -18.22
N LEU A 103 7.82 -5.52 -17.07
CA LEU A 103 8.31 -5.08 -15.75
C LEU A 103 9.67 -5.70 -15.38
N GLY A 104 10.12 -6.75 -16.09
CA GLY A 104 11.40 -7.41 -15.85
C GLY A 104 11.44 -8.35 -14.65
N GLU A 105 10.38 -8.39 -13.83
CA GLU A 105 10.25 -9.25 -12.66
C GLU A 105 8.82 -9.82 -12.55
N GLY A 106 8.71 -11.07 -12.13
CA GLY A 106 7.42 -11.76 -11.93
C GLY A 106 6.88 -11.61 -10.51
N ARG A 107 5.64 -12.08 -10.31
CA ARG A 107 5.00 -12.18 -9.00
C ARG A 107 5.75 -13.18 -8.12
N LEU A 108 6.01 -12.81 -6.88
CA LEU A 108 6.69 -13.68 -5.93
C LEU A 108 5.79 -14.85 -5.49
N PRO A 109 6.33 -16.08 -5.41
CA PRO A 109 5.61 -17.21 -4.84
C PRO A 109 5.17 -16.92 -3.40
N GLY A 110 3.94 -17.27 -3.06
CA GLY A 110 3.41 -17.11 -1.70
C GLY A 110 2.83 -15.73 -1.38
N GLN A 111 2.85 -14.76 -2.30
CA GLN A 111 2.11 -13.51 -2.12
C GLN A 111 0.62 -13.76 -1.99
N THR A 112 -0.02 -13.23 -0.94
CA THR A 112 -1.44 -13.43 -0.68
C THR A 112 -2.32 -12.25 -1.12
N ASP A 113 -1.75 -11.08 -1.40
CA ASP A 113 -2.43 -9.92 -2.02
C ASP A 113 -3.74 -9.50 -1.31
N ASN A 114 -3.73 -9.52 0.02
CA ASN A 114 -4.93 -9.39 0.86
C ASN A 114 -5.69 -8.08 0.63
N ASP A 115 -4.96 -6.99 0.38
CA ASP A 115 -5.49 -5.68 0.07
C ASP A 115 -6.25 -5.69 -1.26
N ILE A 116 -5.66 -6.26 -2.31
CA ILE A 116 -6.25 -6.37 -3.65
C ILE A 116 -7.51 -7.23 -3.59
N TRP A 117 -7.46 -8.39 -2.92
CA TRP A 117 -8.64 -9.25 -2.76
C TRP A 117 -9.74 -8.58 -1.96
N TYR A 118 -9.42 -7.86 -0.89
CA TYR A 118 -10.43 -7.13 -0.13
C TYR A 118 -11.10 -6.05 -0.99
N LEU A 119 -10.33 -5.27 -1.74
CA LEU A 119 -10.87 -4.22 -2.60
C LEU A 119 -11.70 -4.78 -3.77
N LEU A 120 -11.34 -5.96 -4.30
CA LEU A 120 -12.16 -6.69 -5.26
C LEU A 120 -13.49 -7.11 -4.63
N GLY A 121 -13.46 -7.64 -3.39
CA GLY A 121 -14.66 -7.97 -2.62
C GLY A 121 -15.56 -6.75 -2.44
N TYR A 122 -14.98 -5.61 -2.08
CA TYR A 122 -15.71 -4.35 -1.96
C TYR A 122 -16.37 -3.93 -3.28
N CYS A 123 -15.64 -3.98 -4.41
CA CYS A 123 -16.21 -3.65 -5.72
C CYS A 123 -17.37 -4.59 -6.11
N ALA A 124 -17.24 -5.89 -5.81
CA ALA A 124 -18.30 -6.87 -6.06
C ALA A 124 -19.55 -6.61 -5.20
N GLU A 125 -19.38 -6.25 -3.91
CA GLU A 125 -20.51 -5.84 -3.06
C GLU A 125 -21.25 -4.63 -3.66
N GLN A 126 -20.51 -3.61 -4.12
CA GLN A 126 -21.11 -2.41 -4.72
C GLN A 126 -21.83 -2.71 -6.04
N ALA A 127 -21.42 -3.77 -6.75
CA ALA A 127 -22.10 -4.27 -7.94
C ALA A 127 -23.32 -5.17 -7.64
N GLY A 128 -23.59 -5.47 -6.36
CA GLY A 128 -24.68 -6.36 -5.94
C GLY A 128 -24.36 -7.85 -6.03
N ASP A 129 -23.11 -8.22 -6.29
CA ASP A 129 -22.66 -9.61 -6.40
C ASP A 129 -22.13 -10.12 -5.05
N ALA A 130 -23.05 -10.49 -4.17
CA ALA A 130 -22.74 -10.94 -2.82
C ALA A 130 -21.93 -12.25 -2.80
N GLN A 131 -22.15 -13.14 -3.79
CA GLN A 131 -21.43 -14.40 -3.87
C GLN A 131 -19.96 -14.16 -4.20
N GLN A 132 -19.69 -13.38 -5.25
CA GLN A 132 -18.33 -13.07 -5.66
C GLN A 132 -17.58 -12.26 -4.58
N ALA A 133 -18.28 -11.34 -3.92
CA ALA A 133 -17.72 -10.60 -2.79
C ALA A 133 -17.25 -11.53 -1.66
N ALA A 134 -18.07 -12.51 -1.29
CA ALA A 134 -17.74 -13.47 -0.24
C ALA A 134 -16.49 -14.29 -0.61
N GLU A 135 -16.37 -14.74 -1.86
CA GLU A 135 -15.18 -15.45 -2.35
C GLU A 135 -13.91 -14.59 -2.24
N TYR A 136 -13.98 -13.33 -2.67
CA TYR A 136 -12.85 -12.42 -2.57
C TYR A 136 -12.47 -12.11 -1.12
N TYR A 137 -13.43 -11.98 -0.21
CA TYR A 137 -13.12 -11.84 1.21
C TYR A 137 -12.53 -13.09 1.84
N GLN A 138 -12.82 -14.30 1.35
CA GLN A 138 -12.10 -15.50 1.78
C GLN A 138 -10.63 -15.45 1.35
N LEU A 139 -10.34 -15.02 0.12
CA LEU A 139 -8.96 -14.85 -0.37
C LEU A 139 -8.21 -13.79 0.43
N ALA A 140 -8.87 -12.67 0.76
CA ALA A 140 -8.30 -11.59 1.57
C ALA A 140 -7.95 -12.00 3.02
N ARG A 141 -8.37 -13.18 3.47
CA ARG A 141 -8.08 -13.74 4.80
C ARG A 141 -6.90 -14.72 4.81
N GLN A 142 -6.36 -15.08 3.64
CA GLN A 142 -5.28 -16.03 3.53
C GLN A 142 -3.93 -15.44 3.99
N GLY A 143 -2.96 -16.31 4.24
CA GLY A 143 -1.60 -15.92 4.66
C GLY A 143 -1.33 -16.16 6.15
N GLY A 144 -0.10 -15.86 6.55
CA GLY A 144 0.29 -15.93 7.96
C GLY A 144 -0.44 -14.88 8.79
N SER A 145 -0.73 -15.23 10.05
CA SER A 145 -1.29 -14.30 11.04
C SER A 145 -0.24 -13.76 12.01
N THR A 146 1.03 -14.10 11.79
CA THR A 146 2.16 -13.73 12.64
C THR A 146 2.86 -12.49 12.09
N LEU A 147 3.13 -11.54 12.98
CA LEU A 147 4.00 -10.41 12.71
C LEU A 147 5.45 -10.88 12.82
N ASP A 148 6.03 -11.30 11.70
CA ASP A 148 7.48 -11.29 11.58
C ASP A 148 7.87 -9.91 11.06
N ALA A 149 8.92 -9.32 11.64
CA ALA A 149 9.39 -8.03 11.16
C ALA A 149 9.90 -8.24 9.74
N GLY A 150 9.16 -7.74 8.73
CA GLY A 150 9.53 -7.85 7.32
C GLY A 150 10.99 -7.43 7.12
N ARG A 151 11.85 -8.43 7.00
CA ARG A 151 13.32 -8.32 6.99
C ARG A 151 13.84 -8.31 5.57
N TYR A 152 13.07 -8.88 4.64
CA TYR A 152 13.42 -9.01 3.23
C TYR A 152 12.32 -8.43 2.33
N TYR A 153 12.70 -8.09 1.09
CA TYR A 153 11.78 -7.46 0.12
C TYR A 153 10.62 -8.38 -0.29
N ASN A 154 10.78 -9.69 -0.11
CA ASN A 154 9.81 -10.72 -0.43
C ASN A 154 8.94 -11.14 0.76
N ASP A 155 9.12 -10.53 1.93
CA ASP A 155 8.27 -10.81 3.08
C ASP A 155 6.88 -10.22 2.88
N GLN A 156 5.88 -10.86 3.48
CA GLN A 156 4.50 -10.37 3.43
C GLN A 156 4.41 -9.01 4.15
N PRO A 157 3.79 -8.00 3.54
CA PRO A 157 3.62 -6.71 4.17
C PRO A 157 2.78 -6.82 5.45
N ALA A 158 3.18 -6.12 6.53
CA ALA A 158 2.46 -6.16 7.80
C ALA A 158 1.02 -5.61 7.70
N ASP A 159 0.71 -4.80 6.69
CA ASP A 159 -0.64 -4.30 6.44
C ASP A 159 -1.58 -5.37 5.86
N TYR A 160 -1.09 -6.53 5.41
CA TYR A 160 -1.96 -7.66 5.04
C TYR A 160 -2.79 -8.15 6.23
N LEU A 161 -2.23 -8.10 7.45
CA LEU A 161 -2.96 -8.43 8.68
C LEU A 161 -4.13 -7.46 8.93
N PHE A 162 -3.94 -6.18 8.61
CA PHE A 162 -5.04 -5.24 8.67
C PHE A 162 -6.18 -5.70 7.75
N TRP A 163 -5.88 -6.01 6.49
CA TRP A 163 -6.86 -6.47 5.51
C TRP A 163 -7.52 -7.81 5.87
N GLN A 164 -6.77 -8.76 6.43
CA GLN A 164 -7.32 -10.00 6.98
C GLN A 164 -8.37 -9.69 8.06
N GLY A 165 -8.06 -8.78 8.99
CA GLY A 165 -8.98 -8.35 10.03
C GLY A 165 -10.26 -7.69 9.48
N ILE A 166 -10.14 -6.79 8.49
CA ILE A 166 -11.34 -6.16 7.89
C ILE A 166 -12.16 -7.19 7.11
N ALA A 167 -11.50 -8.11 6.39
CA ALA A 167 -12.15 -9.19 5.64
C ALA A 167 -12.90 -10.17 6.57
N LEU A 168 -12.32 -10.50 7.73
CA LEU A 168 -12.99 -11.28 8.79
C LEU A 168 -14.28 -10.60 9.24
N ARG A 169 -14.22 -9.29 9.50
CA ARG A 169 -15.38 -8.50 9.91
C ARG A 169 -16.46 -8.48 8.83
N LYS A 170 -16.07 -8.26 7.57
CA LYS A 170 -16.97 -8.31 6.40
C LYS A 170 -17.61 -9.67 6.19
N SER A 171 -16.89 -10.75 6.49
CA SER A 171 -17.39 -12.13 6.40
C SER A 171 -18.32 -12.54 7.55
N GLY A 172 -18.75 -11.60 8.41
CA GLY A 172 -19.64 -11.89 9.54
C GLY A 172 -18.95 -12.48 10.77
N ASN A 173 -17.61 -12.36 10.89
CA ASN A 173 -16.83 -12.88 12.01
C ASN A 173 -16.22 -11.75 12.87
N PRO A 174 -17.02 -10.85 13.49
CA PRO A 174 -16.50 -9.67 14.18
C PRO A 174 -15.65 -10.01 15.42
N ALA A 175 -15.96 -11.09 16.13
CA ALA A 175 -15.18 -11.52 17.30
C ALA A 175 -13.76 -11.97 16.91
N GLN A 176 -13.63 -12.71 15.80
CA GLN A 176 -12.33 -13.13 15.27
C GLN A 176 -11.53 -11.94 14.75
N ALA A 177 -12.18 -10.99 14.08
CA ALA A 177 -11.55 -9.75 13.64
C ALA A 177 -10.99 -8.95 14.82
N GLU A 178 -11.76 -8.80 15.89
CA GLU A 178 -11.34 -8.10 17.12
C GLU A 178 -10.14 -8.79 17.79
N GLN A 179 -10.17 -10.12 17.91
CA GLN A 179 -9.04 -10.88 18.43
C GLN A 179 -7.78 -10.70 17.56
N HIS A 180 -7.95 -10.68 16.24
CA HIS A 180 -6.86 -10.47 15.29
C HIS A 180 -6.23 -9.07 15.47
N PHE A 181 -7.05 -8.02 15.59
CA PHE A 181 -6.54 -6.66 15.83
C PHE A 181 -5.88 -6.49 17.19
N ARG A 182 -6.41 -7.13 18.24
CA ARG A 182 -5.77 -7.11 19.57
C ARG A 182 -4.37 -7.71 19.53
N HIS A 183 -4.22 -8.86 18.89
CA HIS A 183 -2.91 -9.47 18.71
C HIS A 183 -1.92 -8.53 18.00
N PHE A 184 -2.39 -7.82 16.97
CA PHE A 184 -1.58 -6.81 16.26
C PHE A 184 -1.17 -5.63 17.16
N ILE A 185 -2.11 -5.11 17.97
CA ILE A 185 -1.84 -4.03 18.93
C ILE A 185 -0.85 -4.47 20.01
N ASP A 186 -1.03 -5.67 20.56
CA ASP A 186 -0.19 -6.24 21.61
C ASP A 186 1.25 -6.43 21.11
N TRP A 187 1.41 -6.98 19.90
CA TRP A 187 2.72 -7.11 19.27
C TRP A 187 3.39 -5.74 19.06
N ALA A 188 2.65 -4.76 18.53
CA ALA A 188 3.17 -3.41 18.30
C ALA A 188 3.54 -2.69 19.62
N ALA A 189 2.86 -3.01 20.72
CA ALA A 189 3.21 -2.51 22.04
C ALA A 189 4.50 -3.15 22.57
N GLN A 190 4.69 -4.45 22.36
CA GLN A 190 5.89 -5.19 22.79
C GLN A 190 7.14 -4.78 22.02
N HIS A 191 7.02 -4.50 20.72
CA HIS A 191 8.15 -4.18 19.83
C HIS A 191 8.32 -2.67 19.62
N ARG A 192 7.68 -1.83 20.45
CA ARG A 192 7.70 -0.37 20.29
C ARG A 192 9.11 0.22 20.36
N ASP A 193 9.91 -0.32 21.26
CA ASP A 193 11.25 0.19 21.59
C ASP A 193 12.36 -0.63 20.91
N ASP A 194 11.98 -1.63 20.12
CA ASP A 194 12.93 -2.44 19.37
C ASP A 194 13.61 -1.59 18.31
N VAL A 195 14.94 -1.61 18.31
CA VAL A 195 15.75 -0.97 17.27
C VAL A 195 15.95 -2.00 16.16
N PRO A 196 15.42 -1.77 14.94
CA PRO A 196 15.62 -2.69 13.83
C PRO A 196 17.11 -2.83 13.52
N GLN A 197 17.66 -4.05 13.55
CA GLN A 197 19.03 -4.30 13.12
C GLN A 197 19.11 -4.24 11.59
N VAL A 198 19.93 -3.32 11.09
CA VAL A 198 20.01 -2.93 9.67
C VAL A 198 21.04 -3.80 8.95
N ASP A 199 20.73 -5.07 8.69
CA ASP A 199 21.65 -5.93 7.91
C ASP A 199 21.25 -6.07 6.43
N PHE A 200 20.01 -5.74 6.07
CA PHE A 200 19.60 -5.63 4.67
C PHE A 200 18.31 -4.82 4.60
N LEU A 201 18.38 -3.54 4.24
CA LEU A 201 17.17 -2.74 4.00
C LEU A 201 16.87 -2.76 2.50
N PRO A 202 15.81 -3.44 2.04
CA PRO A 202 15.16 -3.04 0.80
C PRO A 202 14.78 -1.57 0.96
N SER A 203 15.32 -0.73 0.09
CA SER A 203 15.11 0.72 0.06
C SER A 203 13.64 1.18 0.07
N LEU A 204 12.67 0.26 -0.07
CA LEU A 204 11.23 0.48 0.03
C LEU A 204 10.76 0.66 1.49
N PHE A 205 11.30 -0.10 2.46
CA PHE A 205 10.89 -0.01 3.87
C PHE A 205 11.32 1.32 4.52
N ARG A 206 12.51 1.83 4.15
CA ARG A 206 13.00 3.13 4.63
C ARG A 206 12.10 4.29 4.18
N THR A 207 11.49 4.21 3.00
CA THR A 207 10.53 5.22 2.52
C THR A 207 9.16 5.13 3.19
N TRP A 208 8.75 3.94 3.63
CA TRP A 208 7.43 3.70 4.21
C TRP A 208 7.39 4.00 5.72
N TRP A 209 8.40 3.55 6.49
CA TRP A 209 8.50 3.84 7.93
C TRP A 209 8.84 5.32 8.22
N PHE A 210 9.80 5.93 7.51
CA PHE A 210 10.04 7.38 7.63
C PHE A 210 8.84 8.20 7.12
N SER A 211 8.10 7.72 6.11
CA SER A 211 6.83 8.34 5.73
C SER A 211 5.81 8.25 6.85
N MET A 212 5.62 7.10 7.50
CA MET A 212 4.68 7.00 8.62
C MET A 212 5.07 7.89 9.81
N TYR A 213 6.36 7.94 10.17
CA TYR A 213 6.84 8.72 11.31
C TYR A 213 6.78 10.23 11.06
N GLN A 214 7.22 10.71 9.89
CA GLN A 214 7.14 12.14 9.55
C GLN A 214 5.73 12.60 9.12
N ARG A 215 4.90 11.74 8.49
CA ARG A 215 3.52 12.08 8.06
C ARG A 215 2.47 11.92 9.16
N SER A 216 2.84 11.46 10.35
CA SER A 216 1.97 11.61 11.54
C SER A 216 1.67 13.09 11.86
N ARG A 217 2.42 14.04 11.27
CA ARG A 217 2.23 15.48 11.43
C ARG A 217 1.64 16.19 10.20
N ASP A 218 1.39 15.50 9.08
CA ASP A 218 0.91 16.13 7.83
C ASP A 218 -0.19 15.28 7.14
N ILE A 219 -1.40 15.83 7.06
CA ILE A 219 -2.71 15.13 6.97
C ILE A 219 -3.09 14.63 5.55
N SER A 220 -2.14 14.35 4.66
CA SER A 220 -2.46 14.17 3.22
C SER A 220 -1.78 13.00 2.48
N SER A 221 -1.72 11.80 3.06
CA SER A 221 -1.15 10.63 2.34
C SER A 221 -2.09 9.43 2.19
N THR A 222 -1.82 8.58 1.19
CA THR A 222 -2.68 7.48 0.75
C THR A 222 -2.88 6.36 1.76
N ALA A 223 -1.94 6.16 2.69
CA ALA A 223 -2.15 5.30 3.87
C ALA A 223 -3.23 5.87 4.80
N CYS A 224 -3.34 7.20 4.85
CA CYS A 224 -4.44 7.90 5.51
C CYS A 224 -5.72 7.81 4.67
N LEU A 225 -5.68 7.75 3.33
CA LEU A 225 -6.88 7.53 2.50
C LEU A 225 -7.43 6.11 2.66
N LEU A 226 -6.59 5.07 2.65
CA LEU A 226 -7.00 3.68 2.93
C LEU A 226 -7.52 3.52 4.37
N LYS A 227 -6.84 4.12 5.36
CA LYS A 227 -7.34 4.19 6.75
C LYS A 227 -8.61 5.03 6.88
N ARG A 228 -8.72 6.16 6.18
CA ARG A 228 -9.89 7.06 6.20
C ARG A 228 -11.07 6.40 5.52
N TRP A 229 -10.89 5.62 4.46
CA TRP A 229 -11.94 4.80 3.86
C TRP A 229 -12.39 3.66 4.78
N ALA A 230 -11.46 2.93 5.38
CA ALA A 230 -11.77 1.88 6.35
C ALA A 230 -12.42 2.41 7.64
N ILE A 231 -12.07 3.61 8.08
CA ILE A 231 -12.58 4.25 9.31
C ILE A 231 -13.88 5.05 9.04
N TRP A 232 -13.96 5.82 7.96
CA TRP A 232 -15.09 6.73 7.68
C TRP A 232 -16.22 6.08 6.88
N GLY A 233 -15.97 5.00 6.14
CA GLY A 233 -17.04 4.16 5.58
C GLY A 233 -17.84 3.40 6.66
N TRP A 234 -17.43 3.49 7.93
CA TRP A 234 -17.94 2.74 9.08
C TRP A 234 -18.27 3.61 10.30
N ALA A 235 -18.46 4.92 10.12
CA ALA A 235 -18.84 5.82 11.21
C ALA A 235 -20.33 5.68 11.61
N THR A 236 -20.66 4.56 12.25
CA THR A 236 -21.64 4.55 13.35
C THR A 236 -20.95 4.01 14.59
N TYR A 237 -20.00 4.78 15.13
CA TYR A 237 -19.61 4.69 16.53
C TYR A 237 -19.99 6.02 17.20
N PRO A 238 -20.70 6.02 18.34
CA PRO A 238 -21.09 7.25 19.01
C PRO A 238 -19.83 7.99 19.48
N PRO A 239 -19.85 9.34 19.52
CA PRO A 239 -18.70 10.11 19.97
C PRO A 239 -18.36 9.73 21.42
N ALA A 240 -17.10 9.39 21.66
CA ALA A 240 -16.56 9.25 23.00
C ALA A 240 -16.83 10.54 23.78
N SER A 241 -17.53 10.40 24.90
CA SER A 241 -17.80 11.47 25.85
C SER A 241 -16.49 12.18 26.23
N ARG A 242 -16.46 13.51 26.04
CA ARG A 242 -15.38 14.37 26.51
C ARG A 242 -15.21 14.21 28.02
N GLY A 243 -14.01 13.84 28.46
CA GLY A 243 -13.69 13.78 29.89
C GLY A 243 -12.27 13.33 30.16
N CYS A 244 -11.30 14.22 29.97
CA CYS A 244 -10.11 14.28 30.85
C CYS A 244 -9.34 15.57 30.58
N SER A 245 -9.64 16.56 31.41
CA SER A 245 -8.76 17.67 31.75
C SER A 245 -7.57 17.18 32.59
N SER A 246 -6.48 17.93 32.51
CA SER A 246 -5.28 17.90 33.36
C SER A 246 -4.28 16.76 33.13
N PHE A 247 -3.13 17.10 32.53
CA PHE A 247 -1.81 16.98 33.17
C PHE A 247 -0.74 17.56 32.23
N CYS A 248 -0.40 18.83 32.41
CA CYS A 248 0.87 19.41 32.01
C CYS A 248 1.44 20.17 33.22
N LYS A 249 2.52 19.64 33.78
CA LYS A 249 3.63 20.41 34.34
C LYS A 249 4.88 19.87 33.68
#